data_AF-A0A7K9Z3Z7-F1
#
_entry.id   AF-A0A7K9Z3Z7-F1
#
_cell.length_a   1.000
_cell.length_b   1.000
_cell.length_c   1.000
_cell.angle_alpha   90.00
_cell.angle_beta   90.00
_cell.angle_gamma   90.00
#
_symmetry.space_group_name_H-M   'P 1'
#
loop_
_entity.id
_entity.type
_entity.pdbx_description
1 polymer ?
#
loop_
_entity_poly.entity_id
_entity_poly.type
_entity_poly.pdbx_seq_one_letter_code
_entity_poly.pdbx_strand_id
1 'polypeptide(L)'
;ELFPANRQNVDHFAKYFTEAGLKELSDFLRVQQSLGTRKELQKELQERLSQECPIKEMVLYVKEEMKRNELPEPAVIGLLWTCVMNAVEWNKKEELVAEQALKHLK
;
A
#
# COMPACT_ATOMS: atom_id res chain seq x y z
N GLU A 1 19.35 3.95 -23.33
CA GLU A 1 18.96 3.55 -21.96
C GLU A 1 20.12 2.83 -21.27
N LEU A 2 20.14 2.82 -19.93
CA LEU A 2 21.26 2.32 -19.11
C LEU A 2 21.45 0.80 -19.18
N PHE A 3 20.39 0.05 -19.48
CA PHE A 3 20.40 -1.41 -19.65
C PHE A 3 19.68 -1.81 -20.95
N PRO A 4 20.07 -2.93 -21.59
CA PRO A 4 19.31 -3.50 -22.70
C PRO A 4 17.91 -3.94 -22.26
N ALA A 5 16.93 -3.89 -23.16
CA ALA A 5 15.51 -4.10 -22.87
C ALA A 5 15.22 -5.41 -22.09
N ASN A 6 15.96 -6.48 -22.36
CA ASN A 6 15.82 -7.76 -21.67
C ASN A 6 16.35 -7.80 -20.22
N ARG A 7 16.95 -6.71 -19.73
CA ARG A 7 17.51 -6.57 -18.39
C ARG A 7 17.00 -5.36 -17.62
N GLN A 8 15.91 -4.76 -18.10
CA GLN A 8 15.28 -3.62 -17.44
C GLN A 8 14.29 -4.11 -16.37
N ASN A 9 14.82 -4.74 -15.33
CA ASN A 9 14.06 -5.10 -14.14
C ASN A 9 14.77 -4.62 -12.88
N VAL A 10 14.00 -4.50 -11.80
CA VAL A 10 14.47 -3.94 -10.52
C VAL A 10 15.59 -4.79 -9.94
N ASP A 11 15.56 -6.12 -10.09
CA ASP A 11 16.59 -7.00 -9.56
C ASP A 11 17.94 -6.81 -10.26
N HIS A 12 17.93 -6.64 -11.58
CA HIS A 12 19.13 -6.36 -12.35
C HIS A 12 19.70 -4.98 -12.02
N PHE A 13 18.84 -3.96 -11.93
CA PHE A 13 19.22 -2.62 -11.51
C PHE A 13 19.87 -2.66 -10.12
N ALA A 14 19.18 -3.27 -9.16
CA ALA A 14 19.63 -3.39 -7.78
C ALA A 14 20.98 -4.09 -7.69
N LYS A 15 21.14 -5.22 -8.39
CA LYS A 15 22.39 -5.98 -8.43
C LYS A 15 23.53 -5.14 -9.02
N TYR A 16 23.33 -4.57 -10.21
CA TYR A 16 24.36 -3.80 -10.91
C TYR A 16 24.88 -2.62 -10.08
N PHE A 17 23.97 -1.80 -9.55
CA PHE A 17 24.37 -0.62 -8.77
C PHE A 17 24.94 -1.01 -7.40
N THR A 18 24.49 -2.11 -6.78
CA THR A 18 25.10 -2.60 -5.54
C THR A 18 26.53 -3.10 -5.77
N GLU A 19 26.77 -3.88 -6.83
CA GLU A 19 28.10 -4.37 -7.19
C GLU A 19 29.05 -3.24 -7.60
N ALA A 20 28.52 -2.15 -8.16
CA ALA A 20 29.26 -0.93 -8.48
C ALA A 20 29.52 -0.01 -7.26
N GLY A 21 29.15 -0.41 -6.05
CA GLY A 21 29.32 0.39 -4.83
C GLY A 21 28.28 1.49 -4.61
N LEU A 22 27.21 1.53 -5.42
CA LEU A 22 26.14 2.52 -5.41
C LEU A 22 24.85 1.95 -4.80
N LYS A 23 24.96 1.32 -3.62
CA LYS A 23 23.83 0.67 -2.92
C LYS A 23 22.66 1.63 -2.66
N GLU A 24 22.93 2.90 -2.38
CA GLU A 24 21.90 3.91 -2.12
C GLU A 24 20.90 4.07 -3.27
N LEU A 25 21.35 3.93 -4.53
CA LEU A 25 20.46 3.99 -5.69
C LEU A 25 19.53 2.76 -5.77
N SER A 26 20.08 1.58 -5.46
CA SER A 26 19.31 0.33 -5.36
C SER A 26 18.25 0.42 -4.26
N ASP A 27 18.65 0.90 -3.08
CA ASP A 27 17.75 1.08 -1.93
C ASP A 27 16.65 2.11 -2.26
N PHE A 28 17.01 3.25 -2.86
CA PHE A 28 16.05 4.26 -3.26
C PHE A 28 15.01 3.71 -4.25
N LEU A 29 15.44 2.96 -5.27
CA LEU A 29 14.53 2.35 -6.23
C LEU A 29 13.54 1.39 -5.54
N ARG A 30 14.01 0.54 -4.62
CA ARG A 30 13.15 -0.38 -3.86
C ARG A 30 12.13 0.38 -3.01
N VAL A 31 12.54 1.48 -2.37
CA VAL A 31 11.64 2.35 -1.61
C VAL A 31 10.57 2.97 -2.54
N GLN A 32 10.97 3.48 -3.71
CA GLN A 32 10.03 4.05 -4.68
C GLN A 32 9.03 3.02 -5.20
N GLN A 33 9.49 1.79 -5.49
CA GLN A 33 8.60 0.70 -5.91
C GLN A 33 7.59 0.37 -4.81
N SER A 34 8.05 0.19 -3.56
CA SER A 34 7.17 -0.09 -2.42
C SER A 34 6.15 1.04 -2.18
N LEU A 35 6.54 2.30 -2.37
CA LEU A 35 5.63 3.44 -2.30
C LEU A 35 4.58 3.40 -3.41
N GLY A 36 5.00 3.11 -4.65
CA GLY A 36 4.10 2.98 -5.80
C GLY A 36 3.07 1.88 -5.60
N THR A 37 3.51 0.69 -5.22
CA THR A 37 2.63 -0.45 -4.92
C THR A 37 1.63 -0.12 -3.82
N ARG A 38 2.08 0.49 -2.71
CA ARG A 38 1.18 0.88 -1.61
C ARG A 38 0.14 1.91 -2.06
N LYS A 39 0.52 2.85 -2.92
CA LYS A 39 -0.40 3.86 -3.44
C LYS A 39 -1.49 3.23 -4.33
N GLU A 40 -1.12 2.28 -5.19
CA GLU A 40 -2.11 1.59 -6.02
C GLU A 40 -3.03 0.72 -5.17
N LEU A 41 -2.47 -0.06 -4.24
CA LEU A 41 -3.25 -0.88 -3.30
C LEU A 41 -4.24 -0.02 -2.49
N GLN A 42 -3.82 1.15 -2.03
CA GLN A 42 -4.71 2.09 -1.34
C GLN A 42 -5.90 2.52 -2.21
N LYS A 43 -5.64 2.87 -3.47
CA LYS A 43 -6.67 3.28 -4.43
C LYS A 43 -7.65 2.14 -4.72
N GLU A 44 -7.15 0.94 -4.99
CA GLU A 44 -7.97 -0.24 -5.26
C GLU A 44 -8.85 -0.62 -4.04
N LEU A 45 -8.32 -0.48 -2.82
CA LEU A 45 -9.09 -0.72 -1.60
C LEU A 45 -10.17 0.34 -1.38
N GLN A 46 -9.89 1.62 -1.65
CA GLN A 46 -10.89 2.67 -1.58
C GLN A 46 -12.03 2.44 -2.57
N GLU A 47 -11.72 2.01 -3.79
CA GLU A 47 -12.72 1.65 -4.79
C GLU A 47 -13.59 0.47 -4.31
N ARG A 48 -12.97 -0.61 -3.84
CA ARG A 48 -13.70 -1.78 -3.29
C ARG A 48 -14.58 -1.43 -2.10
N LEU A 49 -14.12 -0.54 -1.21
CA LEU A 49 -14.92 -0.02 -0.10
C LEU A 49 -16.14 0.75 -0.60
N SER A 50 -15.96 1.62 -1.60
CA SER A 50 -17.05 2.41 -2.19
C SER A 50 -18.10 1.54 -2.93
N GLN A 51 -17.69 0.36 -3.39
CA GLN A 51 -18.55 -0.64 -4.03
C GLN A 51 -19.18 -1.62 -3.03
N GLU A 52 -18.97 -1.41 -1.73
CA GLU A 52 -19.45 -2.30 -0.66
C GLU A 52 -19.06 -3.77 -0.87
N CYS A 53 -17.87 -4.02 -1.44
CA CYS A 53 -17.37 -5.38 -1.65
C CYS A 53 -17.33 -6.16 -0.33
N PRO A 54 -17.63 -7.48 -0.34
CA PRO A 54 -17.59 -8.28 0.88
C PRO A 54 -16.23 -8.22 1.57
N ILE A 55 -16.22 -7.92 2.87
CA ILE A 55 -14.99 -7.79 3.67
C ILE A 55 -14.08 -9.02 3.54
N LYS A 56 -14.67 -10.23 3.46
CA LYS A 56 -13.90 -11.47 3.30
C LYS A 56 -13.07 -11.50 2.01
N GLU A 57 -13.64 -11.02 0.91
CA GLU A 57 -12.95 -10.95 -0.39
C GLU A 57 -11.84 -9.90 -0.35
N MET A 58 -12.11 -8.75 0.25
CA MET A 58 -11.09 -7.71 0.46
C MET A 58 -9.92 -8.21 1.30
N VAL A 59 -10.18 -8.96 2.38
CA VAL A 59 -9.13 -9.55 3.23
C VAL A 59 -8.27 -10.53 2.44
N LEU A 60 -8.87 -11.37 1.60
CA LEU A 60 -8.12 -12.30 0.73
C LEU A 60 -7.24 -11.54 -0.24
N TYR A 61 -7.82 -10.55 -0.93
CA TYR A 61 -7.12 -9.70 -1.87
C TYR A 61 -5.91 -9.00 -1.23
N VAL A 62 -6.07 -8.35 -0.06
CA VAL A 62 -4.96 -7.70 0.64
C VAL A 62 -3.85 -8.71 0.98
N LYS A 63 -4.19 -9.90 1.45
CA LYS A 63 -3.19 -10.95 1.76
C LYS A 63 -2.43 -11.39 0.50
N GLU A 64 -3.10 -11.50 -0.64
CA GLU A 64 -2.46 -11.81 -1.92
C GLU A 64 -1.52 -10.69 -2.36
N GLU A 65 -1.93 -9.42 -2.23
CA GLU A 65 -1.09 -8.25 -2.55
C GLU A 65 0.13 -8.14 -1.64
N MET A 66 -0.04 -8.41 -0.34
CA MET A 66 1.06 -8.47 0.61
C MET A 66 2.10 -9.49 0.19
N LYS A 67 1.66 -10.70 -0.17
CA LYS A 67 2.55 -11.78 -0.60
C LYS A 67 3.21 -11.47 -1.95
N ARG A 68 2.44 -10.97 -2.92
CA ARG A 68 2.91 -10.72 -4.29
C ARG A 68 3.97 -9.63 -4.34
N ASN A 69 3.84 -8.60 -3.51
CA ASN A 69 4.72 -7.44 -3.55
C ASN A 69 5.62 -7.32 -2.31
N GLU A 70 5.70 -8.38 -1.49
CA GLU A 70 6.52 -8.44 -0.27
C GLU A 70 6.29 -7.25 0.67
N LEU A 71 5.03 -6.82 0.81
CA LEU A 71 4.70 -5.66 1.62
C LEU A 71 4.82 -5.99 3.10
N PRO A 72 5.55 -5.18 3.89
CA PRO A 72 5.68 -5.40 5.32
C PRO A 72 4.37 -5.12 6.03
N GLU A 73 4.00 -6.01 6.96
CA GLU A 73 2.74 -5.95 7.71
C GLU A 73 2.48 -4.57 8.37
N PRO A 74 3.46 -3.92 9.05
CA PRO A 74 3.23 -2.59 9.63
C PRO A 74 2.83 -1.53 8.60
N ALA A 75 3.37 -1.60 7.38
CA ALA A 75 3.03 -0.65 6.32
C ALA A 75 1.61 -0.87 5.80
N VAL A 76 1.16 -2.13 5.77
CA VAL A 76 -0.19 -2.50 5.32
C VAL A 76 -1.22 -2.14 6.38
N ILE A 77 -0.91 -2.31 7.67
CA ILE A 77 -1.77 -1.86 8.78
C ILE A 77 -2.05 -0.36 8.68
N GLY A 78 -1.01 0.47 8.50
CA GLY A 78 -1.18 1.92 8.34
C GLY A 78 -1.98 2.30 7.09
N LEU A 79 -1.80 1.56 5.99
CA LEU A 79 -2.57 1.74 4.76
C LEU A 79 -4.06 1.43 4.98
N LEU A 80 -4.37 0.26 5.58
CA LEU A 80 -5.74 -0.16 5.86
C LEU A 80 -6.44 0.84 6.78
N TRP A 81 -5.77 1.28 7.84
CA TRP A 81 -6.28 2.34 8.72
C TRP A 81 -6.65 3.59 7.93
N THR A 82 -5.75 4.06 7.06
CA THR A 82 -6.01 5.24 6.23
C THR A 82 -7.21 5.03 5.30
N CYS A 83 -7.35 3.85 4.68
CA CYS A 83 -8.50 3.54 3.82
C CYS A 83 -9.81 3.58 4.60
N VAL A 84 -9.87 2.90 5.75
CA VAL A 84 -11.09 2.82 6.57
C VAL A 84 -11.46 4.20 7.11
N MET A 85 -10.49 4.96 7.62
CA MET A 85 -10.73 6.30 8.15
C MET A 85 -11.20 7.27 7.06
N ASN A 86 -10.73 7.12 5.83
CA ASN A 86 -11.16 7.98 4.71
C ASN A 86 -12.49 7.55 4.08
N ALA A 87 -12.96 6.32 4.34
CA ALA A 87 -14.24 5.84 3.83
C ALA A 87 -15.44 6.42 4.57
N VAL A 88 -15.22 7.07 5.71
CA VAL A 88 -16.25 7.70 6.54
C VAL A 88 -15.99 9.20 6.62
N GLU A 89 -17.03 10.00 6.42
CA GLU A 89 -16.96 11.43 6.73
C GLU A 89 -17.10 11.63 8.24
N TRP A 90 -15.96 11.83 8.91
CA TRP A 90 -15.93 12.04 10.35
C TRP A 90 -16.41 13.43 10.75
N ASN A 91 -17.04 13.50 11.92
CA ASN A 91 -17.45 14.75 12.51
C ASN A 91 -16.24 15.66 12.75
N LYS A 92 -16.38 16.95 12.40
CA LYS A 92 -15.32 17.95 12.61
C LYS A 92 -15.16 18.36 14.08
N LYS A 93 -16.14 18.05 14.92
CA LYS A 93 -16.10 18.25 16.37
C LYS A 93 -15.54 17.00 17.04
N GLU A 94 -14.36 17.12 17.64
CA GLU A 94 -13.62 16.01 18.25
C GLU A 94 -14.46 15.28 19.32
N GLU A 95 -15.24 16.02 20.10
CA GLU A 95 -16.11 15.47 21.14
C GLU A 95 -17.25 14.58 20.60
N LEU A 96 -17.58 14.70 19.30
CA LEU A 96 -18.64 13.92 18.65
C LEU A 96 -18.13 12.70 17.88
N VAL A 97 -16.81 12.60 17.65
CA VAL A 97 -16.20 11.51 16.86
C VAL A 97 -16.44 10.15 17.53
N ALA A 98 -16.29 10.07 18.86
CA ALA A 98 -16.50 8.82 19.61
C ALA A 98 -17.95 8.32 19.51
N GLU A 99 -18.93 9.22 19.60
CA GLU A 99 -20.35 8.86 19.45
C GLU A 99 -20.68 8.40 18.03
N GLN A 100 -20.11 9.06 17.01
CA GLN A 100 -20.26 8.64 15.62
C GLN A 100 -19.65 7.25 15.38
N ALA A 101 -18.45 6.98 15.90
CA ALA A 101 -17.80 5.67 15.78
C ALA A 101 -18.68 4.55 16.36
N LEU A 102 -19.30 4.78 17.53
CA LEU A 102 -20.22 3.82 18.16
C LEU A 102 -21.46 3.52 17.30
N LYS A 103 -21.93 4.46 16.47
CA LYS A 103 -23.06 4.24 15.55
C LYS A 103 -22.69 3.30 14.40
N HIS A 104 -21.43 3.30 13.95
CA HIS A 104 -20.94 2.39 12.90
C HIS A 104 -20.66 0.95 13.39
N LEU A 105 -20.65 0.72 14.71
CA LEU A 105 -20.44 -0.60 15.30
C LEU A 105 -21.74 -1.38 15.58
N LYS A 106 -22.90 -0.73 15.40
CA LYS A 106 -24.24 -1.32 15.60
C LYS A 106 -24.82 -1.78 14.28
#